data_AF-A0A0L8V8D2-F1
#
_entry.id   AF-A0A0L8V8D2-F1
#
_cell.length_a   1.000
_cell.length_b   1.000
_cell.length_c   1.000
_cell.angle_alpha   90.00
_cell.angle_beta   90.00
_cell.angle_gamma   90.00
#
_symmetry.space_group_name_H-M   'P 1'
#
loop_
_entity.id
_entity.type
_entity.pdbx_description
1 polymer ?
#
loop_
_entity_poly.entity_id
_entity_poly.type
_entity_poly.pdbx_seq_one_letter_code
_entity_poly.pdbx_strand_id
1 'polypeptide(L)'
;MILKVLFYILFGLPLVFQMIFGIKAIRGNGPIKLWLVSLLSCVGQLSVTIINSYLMAMFIRQAESHDGLPMIGVLAVNMIFGVLLLFVILIQSVIQYRLTRAKKHNKQTTPLDSK
;
A
#
# COMPACT_ATOMS: atom_id res chain seq x y z
N MET A 1 20.08 -5.64 -17.38
CA MET A 1 18.73 -5.32 -17.88
C MET A 1 17.63 -5.84 -16.96
N ILE A 2 17.61 -7.14 -16.62
CA ILE A 2 16.63 -7.77 -15.71
C ILE A 2 16.50 -7.07 -14.35
N LEU A 3 17.63 -6.71 -13.71
CA LEU A 3 17.61 -6.02 -12.41
C LEU A 3 16.88 -4.66 -12.46
N LYS A 4 17.00 -3.93 -13.57
CA LYS A 4 16.33 -2.62 -13.76
C LYS A 4 14.82 -2.79 -13.92
N VAL A 5 14.39 -3.83 -14.64
CA VAL A 5 12.96 -4.15 -14.78
C VAL A 5 12.37 -4.56 -13.43
N LEU A 6 13.07 -5.42 -12.69
CA LEU A 6 12.67 -5.84 -11.34
C LEU A 6 12.54 -4.64 -10.39
N PHE A 7 13.48 -3.69 -10.48
CA PHE A 7 13.47 -2.44 -9.71
C PHE A 7 12.18 -1.64 -9.91
N TYR A 8 11.73 -1.46 -11.16
CA TYR A 8 10.49 -0.72 -11.44
C TYR A 8 9.23 -1.46 -10.99
N ILE A 9 9.18 -2.79 -11.12
CA ILE A 9 8.03 -3.60 -10.71
C ILE A 9 7.85 -3.56 -9.18
N LEU A 10 8.95 -3.52 -8.42
CA LEU A 10 8.91 -3.52 -6.96
C LEU A 10 8.21 -2.28 -6.37
N PHE A 11 8.31 -1.10 -6.99
CA PHE A 11 7.69 0.14 -6.47
C PHE A 11 6.17 0.06 -6.34
N GLY A 12 5.50 -0.55 -7.33
CA GLY A 12 4.05 -0.63 -7.37
C GLY A 12 3.49 -1.76 -6.52
N LEU A 13 4.32 -2.71 -6.09
CA LEU A 13 3.86 -3.96 -5.47
C LEU A 13 3.06 -3.72 -4.17
N PRO A 14 3.51 -2.89 -3.21
CA PRO A 14 2.74 -2.62 -1.99
C PRO A 14 1.41 -1.91 -2.28
N LEU A 15 1.38 -1.03 -3.29
CA LEU A 15 0.17 -0.33 -3.72
C LEU A 15 -0.85 -1.29 -4.35
N VAL A 16 -0.39 -2.18 -5.23
CA VAL A 16 -1.24 -3.20 -5.86
C VAL A 16 -1.79 -4.16 -4.80
N PHE A 17 -0.96 -4.57 -3.85
CA PHE A 17 -1.38 -5.39 -2.71
C PHE A 17 -2.48 -4.68 -1.89
N GLN A 18 -2.29 -3.40 -1.54
CA GLN A 18 -3.30 -2.60 -0.82
C GLN A 18 -4.60 -2.47 -1.61
N MET A 19 -4.54 -2.27 -2.93
CA MET A 19 -5.74 -2.16 -3.77
C MET A 19 -6.53 -3.47 -3.78
N ILE A 20 -5.88 -4.60 -4.01
CA ILE A 20 -6.56 -5.89 -4.15
C ILE A 20 -7.08 -6.40 -2.80
N PHE A 21 -6.21 -6.47 -1.79
CA PHE A 21 -6.55 -7.04 -0.50
C PHE A 21 -7.36 -6.06 0.37
N GLY A 22 -7.13 -4.76 0.23
CA GLY A 22 -7.93 -3.74 0.93
C GLY A 22 -9.38 -3.77 0.50
N ILE A 23 -9.67 -3.89 -0.81
CA ILE A 23 -11.04 -4.04 -1.32
C ILE A 23 -11.68 -5.34 -0.81
N LYS A 24 -10.94 -6.46 -0.84
CA LYS A 24 -11.43 -7.74 -0.30
C LYS A 24 -11.77 -7.64 1.19
N ALA A 25 -10.94 -6.96 1.97
CA ALA A 25 -11.15 -6.73 3.39
C ALA A 25 -12.38 -5.85 3.66
N ILE A 26 -12.60 -4.79 2.86
CA ILE A 26 -13.79 -3.93 2.96
C ILE A 26 -15.08 -4.70 2.69
N ARG A 27 -15.07 -5.57 1.66
CA ARG A 27 -16.23 -6.39 1.30
C ARG A 27 -16.54 -7.48 2.34
N GLY A 28 -15.60 -7.76 3.25
CA GLY A 28 -15.72 -8.86 4.21
C GLY A 28 -15.50 -10.25 3.57
N ASN A 29 -14.95 -10.30 2.35
CA ASN A 29 -14.75 -11.54 1.59
C ASN A 29 -13.36 -12.15 1.81
N GLY A 30 -12.64 -11.76 2.87
CA GLY A 30 -11.28 -12.24 3.14
C GLY A 30 -11.00 -12.44 4.63
N PRO A 31 -10.02 -13.29 4.98
CA PRO A 31 -9.69 -13.59 6.36
C PRO A 31 -8.92 -12.45 7.06
N ILE A 32 -8.41 -11.49 6.31
CA ILE A 32 -7.53 -10.43 6.80
C ILE A 32 -8.30 -9.13 6.99
N LYS A 33 -8.18 -8.51 8.17
CA LYS A 33 -8.78 -7.21 8.49
C LYS A 33 -8.07 -6.07 7.74
N LEU A 34 -8.83 -5.04 7.35
CA LEU A 34 -8.31 -3.89 6.59
C LEU A 34 -7.06 -3.27 7.23
N TRP A 35 -7.08 -3.03 8.55
CA TRP A 35 -5.95 -2.45 9.26
C TRP A 35 -4.67 -3.30 9.15
N LEU A 36 -4.81 -4.63 9.14
CA LEU A 36 -3.67 -5.54 9.00
C LEU A 36 -3.12 -5.52 7.56
N VAL A 37 -4.00 -5.46 6.55
CA VAL A 37 -3.60 -5.24 5.15
C VAL A 37 -2.83 -3.92 5.01
N SER A 38 -3.35 -2.83 5.58
CA SER A 38 -2.70 -1.52 5.57
C SER A 38 -1.32 -1.55 6.24
N LEU A 39 -1.19 -2.22 7.38
CA LEU A 39 0.08 -2.35 8.09
C LEU A 39 1.10 -3.14 7.27
N LEU A 40 0.70 -4.26 6.65
CA LEU A 40 1.55 -5.03 5.75
C LEU A 40 1.99 -4.21 4.52
N SER A 41 1.09 -3.43 3.94
CA SER A 41 1.43 -2.56 2.80
C SER A 41 2.41 -1.45 3.19
N CYS A 42 2.25 -0.85 4.37
CA CYS A 42 3.20 0.15 4.88
C CYS A 42 4.59 -0.46 5.12
N VAL A 43 4.65 -1.62 5.77
CA VAL A 43 5.91 -2.35 5.98
C VAL A 43 6.53 -2.76 4.65
N GLY A 44 5.71 -3.23 3.70
CA GLY A 44 6.14 -3.56 2.35
C GLY A 44 6.74 -2.36 1.61
N GLN A 45 6.12 -1.18 1.71
CA GLN A 45 6.62 0.05 1.11
C GLN A 45 7.97 0.48 1.71
N LEU A 46 8.14 0.35 3.02
CA LEU A 46 9.42 0.61 3.68
C LEU A 46 10.52 -0.35 3.23
N SER A 47 10.21 -1.66 3.20
CA SER A 47 11.15 -2.68 2.72
C SER A 47 11.57 -2.44 1.26
N VAL A 48 10.61 -2.13 0.38
CA VAL A 48 10.89 -1.78 -1.02
C VAL A 48 11.76 -0.53 -1.11
N THR A 49 11.50 0.49 -0.30
CA THR A 49 12.30 1.72 -0.28
C THR A 49 13.76 1.40 0.08
N ILE A 50 14.00 0.62 1.13
CA ILE A 50 15.34 0.23 1.58
C ILE A 50 16.06 -0.56 0.49
N ILE A 51 15.40 -1.57 -0.08
CA ILE A 51 15.96 -2.41 -1.15
C ILE A 51 16.32 -1.55 -2.37
N ASN A 52 15.44 -0.64 -2.76
CA ASN A 52 15.66 0.23 -3.91
C ASN A 52 16.80 1.23 -3.67
N SER A 53 16.90 1.79 -2.46
CA SER A 53 18.04 2.65 -2.10
C SER A 53 19.36 1.89 -2.13
N TYR A 54 19.39 0.64 -1.65
CA TYR A 54 20.59 -0.20 -1.68
C TYR A 54 20.99 -0.56 -3.12
N LEU A 55 20.04 -0.99 -3.96
CA LEU A 55 20.30 -1.30 -5.37
C LEU A 55 20.85 -0.08 -6.12
N MET A 56 20.26 1.10 -5.90
CA MET A 56 20.72 2.33 -6.53
C MET A 56 22.14 2.70 -6.07
N ALA A 57 22.45 2.56 -4.78
CA ALA A 57 23.80 2.78 -4.28
C ALA A 57 24.84 1.85 -4.93
N MET A 58 24.49 0.59 -5.18
CA MET A 58 25.36 -0.34 -5.91
C MET A 58 25.57 0.09 -7.37
N PHE A 59 24.52 0.56 -8.06
CA PHE A 59 24.64 1.04 -9.44
C PHE A 59 25.49 2.30 -9.54
N ILE A 60 25.34 3.25 -8.62
CA ILE A 60 26.16 4.47 -8.54
C ILE A 60 27.64 4.11 -8.37
N ARG A 61 27.95 3.19 -7.45
CA ARG A 61 29.32 2.69 -7.23
C ARG A 61 29.92 2.02 -8.47
N GLN A 62 29.13 1.24 -9.21
CA GLN A 62 29.59 0.58 -10.43
C GLN A 62 29.77 1.54 -11.61
N ALA A 63 29.03 2.64 -11.65
CA ALA A 63 29.09 3.62 -12.72
C ALA A 63 30.20 4.68 -12.53
N GLU A 64 31.04 4.56 -11.50
CA GLU A 64 32.06 5.56 -11.06
C GLU A 64 31.51 7.00 -10.94
N SER A 65 30.19 7.13 -10.89
CA SER A 65 29.50 8.40 -10.85
C SER A 65 29.32 8.76 -9.38
N HIS A 66 29.96 9.83 -8.91
CA HIS A 66 29.82 10.28 -7.51
C HIS A 66 28.56 11.10 -7.23
N ASP A 67 27.69 11.29 -8.24
CA ASP A 67 26.49 12.09 -8.08
C ASP A 67 25.43 11.35 -7.27
N GLY A 68 24.99 11.99 -6.18
CA GLY A 68 23.86 11.52 -5.35
C GLY A 68 22.48 11.74 -5.98
N LEU A 69 22.41 12.41 -7.14
CA LEU A 69 21.17 12.75 -7.84
C LEU A 69 20.27 11.52 -8.11
N PRO A 70 20.79 10.35 -8.54
CA PRO A 70 19.96 9.16 -8.76
C PRO A 70 19.37 8.62 -7.44
N MET A 71 20.08 8.77 -6.32
CA MET A 71 19.61 8.35 -5.00
C MET A 71 18.44 9.23 -4.53
N ILE A 72 18.53 10.55 -4.74
CA ILE A 72 17.44 11.50 -4.48
C ILE A 72 16.23 11.16 -5.34
N GLY A 73 16.43 10.86 -6.63
CA GLY A 73 15.35 10.46 -7.54
C GLY A 73 14.60 9.22 -7.05
N VAL A 74 15.32 8.18 -6.60
CA VAL A 74 14.70 6.96 -6.05
C VAL A 74 13.92 7.25 -4.78
N LEU A 75 14.44 8.10 -3.90
CA LEU A 75 13.74 8.49 -2.68
C LEU A 75 12.46 9.26 -2.99
N ALA A 76 12.52 10.22 -3.93
CA ALA A 76 11.36 11.01 -4.36
C ALA A 76 10.26 10.12 -4.96
N VAL A 77 10.62 9.17 -5.84
CA VAL A 77 9.66 8.21 -6.40
C VAL A 77 9.04 7.35 -5.30
N ASN A 78 9.83 6.82 -4.37
CA ASN A 78 9.30 6.04 -3.24
C ASN A 78 8.35 6.86 -2.37
N MET A 79 8.65 8.13 -2.13
CA MET A 79 7.76 9.04 -1.40
C MET A 79 6.43 9.24 -2.12
N ILE A 80 6.43 9.44 -3.44
CA ILE A 80 5.20 9.58 -4.24
C ILE A 80 4.34 8.32 -4.09
N PHE A 81 4.93 7.13 -4.24
CA PHE A 81 4.20 5.87 -4.04
C PHE A 81 3.71 5.70 -2.60
N GLY A 82 4.49 6.13 -1.60
CA GLY A 82 4.08 6.14 -0.20
C GLY A 82 2.87 7.06 0.06
N VAL A 83 2.86 8.27 -0.51
CA VAL A 83 1.72 9.19 -0.41
C VAL A 83 0.48 8.60 -1.09
N LEU A 84 0.64 8.01 -2.28
CA LEU A 84 -0.45 7.31 -2.97
C LEU A 84 -0.98 6.14 -2.13
N LEU A 85 -0.10 5.37 -1.49
CA LEU A 85 -0.46 4.28 -0.60
C LEU A 85 -1.33 4.78 0.56
N LEU A 86 -0.89 5.84 1.24
CA LEU A 86 -1.65 6.46 2.33
C LEU A 86 -3.01 6.97 1.85
N PHE A 87 -3.07 7.58 0.67
CA PHE A 87 -4.32 8.05 0.08
C PHE A 87 -5.31 6.88 -0.17
N VAL A 88 -4.82 5.76 -0.73
CA VAL A 88 -5.63 4.56 -0.93
C VAL A 88 -6.12 4.00 0.42
N ILE A 89 -5.25 3.92 1.43
CA ILE A 89 -5.61 3.46 2.78
C ILE A 89 -6.71 4.34 3.40
N LEU A 90 -6.60 5.66 3.26
CA LEU A 90 -7.58 6.62 3.78
C LEU A 90 -8.95 6.43 3.10
N ILE A 91 -8.98 6.36 1.77
CA ILE A 91 -10.21 6.12 1.01
C ILE A 91 -10.86 4.81 1.47
N GLN A 92 -10.09 3.74 1.53
CA GLN A 92 -10.60 2.43 1.93
C GLN A 92 -11.14 2.43 3.37
N SER A 93 -10.48 3.15 4.28
CA SER A 93 -10.92 3.30 5.67
C SER A 93 -12.24 4.08 5.77
N VAL A 94 -12.39 5.16 5.01
CA VAL A 94 -13.64 5.95 4.94
C VAL A 94 -14.79 5.10 4.40
N ILE A 95 -14.55 4.31 3.35
CA ILE A 95 -15.55 3.40 2.79
C ILE A 95 -15.97 2.37 3.83
N GLN A 96 -15.02 1.73 4.53
CA GLN A 96 -15.32 0.76 5.57
C GLN A 96 -16.15 1.37 6.71
N TYR A 97 -15.81 2.60 7.12
CA TYR A 97 -16.55 3.33 8.15
C TYR A 97 -18.01 3.57 7.73
N ARG A 98 -18.24 4.04 6.50
CA ARG A 98 -19.60 4.27 5.96
C ARG A 98 -20.42 2.99 5.90
N LEU A 99 -19.84 1.89 5.43
CA LEU A 99 -20.51 0.59 5.37
C LEU A 99 -20.87 0.05 6.75
N THR A 100 -19.96 0.19 7.72
CA THR A 100 -20.21 -0.23 9.10
C THR A 100 -21.35 0.56 9.74
N ARG A 101 -21.41 1.87 9.50
CA ARG A 101 -22.49 2.73 9.99
C ARG A 101 -23.84 2.38 9.37
N ALA A 102 -23.88 2.12 8.06
CA ALA A 102 -25.10 1.72 7.35
C ALA A 102 -25.66 0.38 7.87
N LYS A 103 -24.79 -0.60 8.10
CA LYS A 103 -25.18 -1.90 8.71
C LYS A 103 -25.75 -1.73 10.11
N LYS A 104 -25.16 -0.84 10.94
CA LYS A 104 -25.64 -0.57 12.29
C LYS A 104 -27.04 0.04 12.30
N HIS A 105 -27.31 0.97 11.38
CA HIS A 105 -28.64 1.59 11.24
C HIS A 105 -29.71 0.57 10.80
N ASN A 106 -29.41 -0.28 9.82
CA ASN A 106 -30.37 -1.28 9.31
C ASN A 106 -30.71 -2.37 10.35
N LYS A 107 -29.73 -2.74 11.20
CA LYS A 107 -29.94 -3.70 12.30
C LYS A 107 -30.80 -3.13 13.44
N GLN A 108 -30.96 -1.81 13.52
CA GLN A 108 -31.74 -1.13 14.56
C GLN A 108 -33.18 -0.84 14.12
N THR A 109 -33.44 -0.77 12.81
CA THR A 109 -34.78 -0.67 12.21
C THR A 109 -35.48 -2.02 11.99
N THR A 110 -34.82 -3.13 12.34
CA THR A 110 -35.42 -4.47 12.42
C THR A 110 -35.49 -4.92 13.89
N PRO A 111 -36.39 -4.35 14.71
CA PRO A 111 -36.73 -4.95 15.98
C PRO A 111 -37.45 -6.28 15.71
N LEU A 112 -37.18 -7.26 16.58
CA LEU A 112 -37.82 -8.57 16.64
C LEU A 112 -39.32 -8.51 16.27
N ASP A 113 -39.65 -8.93 15.05
CA ASP A 113 -40.97 -9.47 14.74
C ASP A 113 -40.77 -10.89 14.20
N SER A 114 -40.55 -11.81 15.14
CA SER A 114 -40.80 -13.25 14.98
C SER A 114 -40.37 -13.96 16.26
N LYS A 115 -41.28 -13.95 17.24
CA LYS A 115 -41.84 -15.14 17.90
C LYS A 115 -42.65 -14.76 19.13
#